data_AF-A0A950H2Z9-F1
#
_entry.id   AF-A0A950H2Z9-F1
#
_cell.length_a   1.000
_cell.length_b   1.000
_cell.length_c   1.000
_cell.angle_alpha   90.00
_cell.angle_beta   90.00
_cell.angle_gamma   90.00
#
_symmetry.space_group_name_H-M   'P 1'
#
loop_
_entity.id
_entity.type
_entity.pdbx_description
1 polymer ?
#
loop_
_entity_poly.entity_id
_entity_poly.type
_entity_poly.pdbx_seq_one_letter_code
_entity_poly.pdbx_strand_id
1 'polypeptide(L)'
;MLRTALLAIAAALALAPVPLAAQTAEPALAALVASPDRDAANRARDPYRHPQATLSFFGVKPDSVVVEILPGSSGYWTEILAPYLKAQGHYIAAIGDRSSTSEEMQNAIAGFTAKFLAKPERYGAIETTQFAGDKYPIAAPGSAD
;
A
#
# COMPACT_ATOMS: atom_id res chain seq x y z
N MET A 1 -39.60 -24.36 55.05
CA MET A 1 -39.50 -24.32 53.58
C MET A 1 -39.66 -22.88 53.12
N LEU A 2 -38.60 -22.22 52.62
CA LEU A 2 -38.73 -21.18 51.60
C LEU A 2 -37.35 -20.94 50.96
N ARG A 3 -37.29 -21.13 49.64
CA ARG A 3 -36.10 -21.03 48.79
C ARG A 3 -36.05 -19.61 48.24
N THR A 4 -34.98 -18.85 48.50
CA THR A 4 -34.73 -17.57 47.84
C THR A 4 -33.74 -17.81 46.70
N ALA A 5 -34.24 -17.80 45.46
CA ALA A 5 -33.43 -17.88 44.26
C ALA A 5 -32.91 -16.47 43.90
N LEU A 6 -31.59 -16.32 43.75
CA LEU A 6 -30.99 -15.10 43.19
C LEU A 6 -31.26 -15.04 41.68
N LEU A 7 -31.84 -13.93 41.24
CA LEU A 7 -31.96 -13.56 39.82
C LEU A 7 -30.58 -13.17 39.28
N ALA A 8 -30.14 -13.86 38.22
CA ALA A 8 -29.02 -13.42 37.39
C ALA A 8 -29.51 -12.36 36.40
N ILE A 9 -28.92 -11.15 36.44
CA ILE A 9 -29.16 -10.10 35.44
C ILE A 9 -28.21 -10.37 34.26
N ALA A 10 -28.76 -10.85 33.15
CA ALA A 10 -28.05 -10.93 31.88
C ALA A 10 -28.11 -9.56 31.18
N ALA A 11 -27.01 -8.82 31.17
CA ALA A 11 -26.86 -7.62 30.36
C ALA A 11 -26.58 -8.03 28.91
N ALA A 12 -27.61 -7.97 28.05
CA ALA A 12 -27.45 -8.15 26.61
C ALA A 12 -26.79 -6.89 26.01
N LEU A 13 -25.51 -7.00 25.64
CA LEU A 13 -24.80 -5.96 24.89
C LEU A 13 -25.32 -5.98 23.44
N ALA A 14 -26.18 -5.03 23.08
CA ALA A 14 -26.61 -4.84 21.71
C ALA A 14 -25.43 -4.30 20.87
N LEU A 15 -24.86 -5.13 19.99
CA LEU A 15 -23.96 -4.67 18.94
C LEU A 15 -24.77 -3.85 17.93
N ALA A 16 -24.70 -2.52 18.01
CA ALA A 16 -25.16 -1.66 16.93
C ALA A 16 -24.15 -1.72 15.77
N PRO A 17 -24.60 -1.89 14.51
CA PRO A 17 -23.70 -1.84 13.37
C PRO A 17 -23.13 -0.42 13.23
N VAL A 18 -21.80 -0.30 13.31
CA VAL A 18 -21.11 0.96 12.99
C VAL A 18 -21.22 1.15 11.46
N PRO A 19 -21.81 2.25 10.97
CA PRO A 19 -21.83 2.51 9.55
C PRO A 19 -20.39 2.73 9.08
N LEU A 20 -19.91 1.87 8.17
CA LEU A 20 -18.66 2.11 7.47
C LEU A 20 -18.90 3.29 6.53
N ALA A 21 -18.54 4.50 6.97
CA ALA A 21 -18.58 5.67 6.10
C ALA A 21 -17.66 5.40 4.89
N ALA A 22 -18.22 5.44 3.69
CA ALA A 22 -17.42 5.42 2.47
C ALA A 22 -16.52 6.65 2.49
N GLN A 23 -15.21 6.45 2.67
CA GLN A 23 -14.24 7.52 2.62
C GLN A 23 -14.28 8.07 1.19
N THR A 24 -14.77 9.30 1.02
CA THR A 24 -14.77 9.97 -0.28
C THR A 24 -13.33 10.02 -0.77
N ALA A 25 -13.11 9.52 -1.98
CA ALA A 25 -11.78 9.45 -2.53
C ALA A 25 -11.13 10.83 -2.56
N GLU A 26 -9.89 10.88 -2.07
CA GLU A 26 -9.09 12.09 -2.02
C GLU A 26 -8.79 12.54 -3.47
N PRO A 27 -9.06 13.82 -3.83
CA PRO A 27 -8.97 14.26 -5.22
C PRO A 27 -7.58 14.08 -5.86
N ALA A 28 -6.49 14.20 -5.08
CA ALA A 28 -5.15 13.99 -5.60
C ALA A 28 -4.90 12.51 -5.92
N LEU A 29 -5.37 11.59 -5.07
CA LEU A 29 -5.32 10.15 -5.33
C LEU A 29 -6.10 9.78 -6.60
N ALA A 30 -7.32 10.32 -6.76
CA ALA A 30 -8.13 10.08 -7.96
C ALA A 30 -7.43 10.57 -9.24
N ALA A 31 -6.79 11.75 -9.18
CA ALA A 31 -6.03 12.30 -10.30
C ALA A 31 -4.81 11.42 -10.67
N LEU A 32 -4.10 10.87 -9.68
CA LEU A 32 -2.96 9.98 -9.92
C LEU A 32 -3.39 8.63 -10.49
N VAL A 33 -4.49 8.07 -9.99
CA VAL A 33 -5.10 6.86 -10.57
C VAL A 33 -5.45 7.10 -12.04
N ALA A 34 -6.08 8.23 -12.37
CA ALA A 34 -6.47 8.56 -13.73
C ALA A 34 -5.31 9.07 -14.63
N SER A 35 -4.11 9.27 -14.08
CA SER A 35 -3.01 9.95 -14.77
C SER A 35 -2.61 9.21 -16.07
N PRO A 36 -2.57 9.91 -17.21
CA PRO A 36 -2.15 9.32 -18.48
C PRO A 36 -0.65 9.00 -18.53
N ASP A 37 0.13 9.52 -17.58
CA ASP A 37 1.57 9.22 -17.46
C ASP A 37 1.84 7.82 -16.89
N ARG A 38 0.81 7.16 -16.33
CA ARG A 38 0.89 5.76 -15.93
C ARG A 38 0.96 4.88 -17.17
N ASP A 39 1.70 3.79 -17.07
CA ASP A 39 1.78 2.79 -18.14
C ASP A 39 0.38 2.32 -18.55
N ALA A 40 0.12 2.31 -19.87
CA ALA A 40 -1.17 1.88 -20.40
C ALA A 40 -1.53 0.45 -19.99
N ALA A 41 -0.53 -0.45 -19.89
CA ALA A 41 -0.74 -1.82 -19.43
C ALA A 41 -1.12 -1.88 -17.94
N ASN A 42 -0.61 -0.95 -17.13
CA ASN A 42 -1.05 -0.83 -15.74
C ASN A 42 -2.48 -0.28 -15.67
N ARG A 43 -2.76 0.84 -16.34
CA ARG A 43 -4.12 1.42 -16.37
C ARG A 43 -5.20 0.44 -16.84
N ALA A 44 -4.88 -0.43 -17.79
CA ALA A 44 -5.80 -1.47 -18.26
C ALA A 44 -6.24 -2.46 -17.17
N ARG A 45 -5.53 -2.53 -16.04
CA ARG A 45 -5.83 -3.41 -14.91
C ARG A 45 -6.71 -2.75 -13.85
N ASP A 46 -6.90 -1.44 -13.92
CA ASP A 46 -7.68 -0.66 -12.95
C ASP A 46 -9.12 -1.17 -12.76
N PRO A 47 -9.86 -1.63 -13.82
CA PRO A 47 -11.20 -2.17 -13.64
C PRO A 47 -11.28 -3.43 -12.76
N TYR A 48 -10.16 -4.15 -12.60
CA TYR A 48 -10.08 -5.36 -11.77
C TYR A 48 -9.44 -5.11 -10.41
N ARG A 49 -8.64 -4.04 -10.31
CA ARG A 49 -7.86 -3.70 -9.12
C ARG A 49 -8.47 -2.58 -8.30
N HIS A 50 -9.39 -1.81 -8.88
CA HIS A 50 -10.09 -0.69 -8.24
C HIS A 50 -9.16 0.19 -7.38
N PRO A 51 -8.03 0.68 -7.92
CA PRO A 51 -6.92 1.20 -7.10
C PRO A 51 -7.32 2.32 -6.15
N GLN A 52 -8.20 3.22 -6.59
CA GLN A 52 -8.74 4.29 -5.74
C GLN A 52 -9.51 3.73 -4.54
N ALA A 53 -10.42 2.77 -4.76
CA ALA A 53 -11.20 2.16 -3.71
C ALA A 53 -10.33 1.32 -2.77
N THR A 54 -9.35 0.57 -3.31
CA THR A 54 -8.41 -0.23 -2.52
C THR A 54 -7.54 0.63 -1.62
N LEU A 55 -6.91 1.67 -2.15
CA LEU A 55 -6.06 2.56 -1.36
C LEU A 55 -6.86 3.37 -0.33
N SER A 56 -8.10 3.76 -0.68
CA SER A 56 -9.02 4.40 0.27
C SER A 56 -9.46 3.44 1.38
N PHE A 57 -9.69 2.16 1.06
CA PHE A 57 -10.04 1.14 2.05
C PHE A 57 -8.91 0.89 3.05
N PHE A 58 -7.66 0.86 2.59
CA PHE A 58 -6.49 0.81 3.47
C PHE A 58 -6.25 2.13 4.21
N GLY A 59 -6.99 3.19 3.89
CA GLY A 59 -6.90 4.48 4.56
C GLY A 59 -5.62 5.25 4.25
N VAL A 60 -4.94 4.93 3.13
CA VAL A 60 -3.68 5.56 2.71
C VAL A 60 -3.89 7.06 2.46
N LYS A 61 -3.07 7.89 3.11
CA LYS A 61 -3.13 9.35 3.05
C LYS A 61 -1.84 9.91 2.44
N PRO A 62 -1.80 11.18 2.02
CA PRO A 62 -0.60 11.78 1.45
C PRO A 62 0.62 11.78 2.39
N ASP A 63 0.40 11.73 3.70
CA ASP A 63 1.41 11.71 4.76
C ASP A 63 1.74 10.31 5.29
N SER A 64 1.15 9.25 4.71
CA SER A 64 1.40 7.87 5.13
C SER A 64 2.83 7.39 4.83
N VAL A 65 3.30 6.43 5.62
CA VAL A 65 4.48 5.62 5.33
C VAL A 65 4.03 4.27 4.78
N VAL A 66 4.29 4.02 3.49
CA VAL A 66 3.83 2.80 2.80
C VAL A 66 5.01 1.98 2.31
N VAL A 67 4.96 0.67 2.60
CA VAL A 67 5.92 -0.32 2.10
C VAL A 67 5.27 -1.17 1.01
N GLU A 68 5.79 -1.11 -0.22
CA GLU A 68 5.40 -2.03 -1.30
C GLU A 68 6.41 -3.18 -1.38
N ILE A 69 5.93 -4.41 -1.18
CA ILE A 69 6.75 -5.63 -1.27
C ILE A 69 6.78 -6.12 -2.71
N LEU A 70 8.01 -6.30 -3.23
CA LEU A 70 8.28 -6.82 -4.57
C LEU A 70 7.44 -6.14 -5.67
N PRO A 71 7.57 -4.81 -5.87
CA PRO A 71 6.80 -4.07 -6.88
C PRO A 71 7.01 -4.57 -8.32
N GLY A 72 8.12 -5.28 -8.56
CA GLY A 72 8.54 -5.74 -9.88
C GLY A 72 8.88 -4.58 -10.83
N SER A 73 9.23 -4.88 -12.08
CA SER A 73 9.53 -3.85 -13.07
C SER A 73 8.30 -3.07 -13.55
N SER A 74 7.11 -3.69 -13.49
CA SER A 74 5.84 -3.06 -13.88
C SER A 74 5.42 -1.95 -12.90
N GLY A 75 5.66 -2.14 -11.59
CA GLY A 75 5.41 -1.16 -10.53
C GLY A 75 4.01 -0.55 -10.55
N TYR A 76 2.98 -1.39 -10.65
CA TYR A 76 1.60 -0.95 -10.77
C TYR A 76 1.16 0.00 -9.66
N TRP A 77 1.48 -0.33 -8.40
CA TRP A 77 1.15 0.53 -7.27
C TRP A 77 2.16 1.66 -7.13
N THR A 78 3.45 1.40 -7.43
CA THR A 78 4.52 2.41 -7.44
C THR A 78 4.14 3.64 -8.28
N GLU A 79 3.52 3.44 -9.45
CA GLU A 79 3.08 4.55 -10.31
C GLU A 79 2.03 5.48 -9.68
N ILE A 80 1.35 5.03 -8.62
CA ILE A 80 0.33 5.78 -7.89
C ILE A 80 0.89 6.24 -6.54
N LEU A 81 1.43 5.31 -5.74
CA LEU A 81 1.87 5.54 -4.37
C LEU A 81 3.07 6.47 -4.28
N ALA A 82 4.09 6.27 -5.10
CA ALA A 82 5.30 7.07 -5.04
C ALA A 82 5.03 8.57 -5.29
N PRO A 83 4.30 8.99 -6.35
CA PRO A 83 3.95 10.40 -6.52
C PRO A 83 2.92 10.90 -5.50
N TYR A 84 2.05 10.04 -4.96
CA TYR A 84 1.06 10.42 -3.95
C TYR A 84 1.71 10.80 -2.62
N LEU A 85 2.73 10.05 -2.21
CA LEU A 85 3.44 10.22 -0.94
C LEU A 85 4.63 11.18 -1.03
N LYS A 86 5.09 11.51 -2.25
CA LYS A 86 6.31 12.29 -2.52
C LYS A 86 6.46 13.58 -1.69
N ALA A 87 5.37 14.27 -1.38
CA ALA A 87 5.41 15.58 -0.75
C ALA A 87 5.38 15.55 0.79
N GLN A 88 4.67 14.58 1.38
CA GLN A 88 4.34 14.59 2.82
C GLN A 88 4.58 13.25 3.51
N GLY A 89 4.53 12.15 2.76
CA GLY A 89 4.66 10.80 3.28
C GLY A 89 6.01 10.20 2.95
N HIS A 90 6.08 8.88 3.05
CA HIS A 90 7.28 8.12 2.75
C HIS A 90 6.92 6.82 2.03
N TYR A 91 7.45 6.65 0.82
CA TYR A 91 7.27 5.43 0.05
C TYR A 91 8.55 4.58 0.08
N ILE A 92 8.41 3.34 0.55
CA ILE A 92 9.48 2.34 0.64
C ILE A 92 9.16 1.20 -0.33
N ALA A 93 10.07 0.92 -1.25
CA ALA A 93 10.01 -0.23 -2.13
C ALA A 93 10.91 -1.35 -1.58
N ALA A 94 10.31 -2.39 -1.02
CA ALA A 94 11.03 -3.60 -0.63
C ALA A 94 11.25 -4.48 -1.87
N ILE A 95 12.31 -4.18 -2.62
CA ILE A 95 12.69 -4.89 -3.85
C ILE A 95 13.31 -6.25 -3.52
N GLY A 96 13.52 -7.10 -4.52
CA GLY A 96 14.17 -8.38 -4.25
C GLY A 96 15.66 -8.28 -3.96
N ASP A 97 16.25 -9.43 -3.61
CA ASP A 97 17.67 -9.53 -3.28
C ASP A 97 18.56 -9.16 -4.45
N ARG A 98 19.36 -8.10 -4.29
CA ARG A 98 20.32 -7.64 -5.30
C ARG A 98 21.42 -8.65 -5.58
N SER A 99 21.71 -9.53 -4.62
CA SER A 99 22.68 -10.62 -4.76
C SER A 99 22.09 -11.90 -5.37
N SER A 100 20.80 -11.91 -5.71
CA SER A 100 20.14 -13.06 -6.34
C SER A 100 20.81 -13.43 -7.66
N THR A 101 20.99 -14.73 -7.90
CA THR A 101 21.44 -15.26 -9.21
C THR A 101 20.29 -15.45 -10.20
N SER A 102 19.04 -15.22 -9.80
CA SER A 102 17.88 -15.32 -10.68
C SER A 102 17.86 -14.18 -11.68
N GLU A 103 17.87 -14.51 -12.97
CA GLU A 103 17.76 -13.54 -14.06
C GLU A 103 16.44 -12.76 -13.98
N GLU A 104 15.34 -13.42 -13.64
CA GLU A 104 14.04 -12.77 -13.44
C GLU A 104 14.12 -11.68 -12.37
N MET A 105 14.80 -11.98 -11.26
CA MET A 105 14.96 -11.02 -10.17
C MET A 105 15.83 -9.84 -10.58
N GLN A 106 16.96 -10.10 -11.26
CA GLN A 106 17.85 -9.05 -11.74
C GLN A 106 17.14 -8.15 -12.76
N ASN A 107 16.34 -8.72 -13.65
CA ASN A 107 15.52 -7.97 -14.60
C ASN A 107 14.44 -7.14 -13.91
N ALA A 108 13.79 -7.67 -12.87
CA ALA A 108 12.82 -6.93 -12.08
C ALA A 108 13.46 -5.71 -11.38
N ILE A 109 14.62 -5.89 -10.75
CA ILE A 109 15.37 -4.82 -10.06
C ILE A 109 15.86 -3.77 -11.05
N ALA A 110 16.45 -4.19 -12.17
CA ALA A 110 16.95 -3.29 -13.21
C ALA A 110 15.80 -2.48 -13.84
N GLY A 111 14.69 -3.14 -14.16
CA GLY A 111 13.50 -2.49 -14.70
C GLY A 111 12.89 -1.49 -13.72
N PHE A 112 12.77 -1.85 -12.44
CA PHE A 112 12.29 -0.93 -11.40
C PHE A 112 13.21 0.28 -11.26
N THR A 113 14.52 0.05 -11.22
CA THR A 113 15.53 1.13 -11.10
C THR A 113 15.44 2.09 -12.28
N ALA A 114 15.41 1.57 -13.50
CA ALA A 114 15.35 2.38 -14.72
C ALA A 114 14.03 3.16 -14.84
N LYS A 115 12.91 2.56 -14.42
CA LYS A 115 11.58 3.18 -14.55
C LYS A 115 11.30 4.22 -13.47
N PHE A 116 11.64 3.92 -12.21
CA PHE A 116 11.19 4.69 -11.05
C PHE A 116 12.32 5.49 -10.39
N LEU A 117 13.45 4.85 -10.07
CA LEU A 117 14.55 5.51 -9.35
C LEU A 117 15.28 6.55 -10.22
N ALA A 118 15.28 6.36 -11.54
CA ALA A 118 15.87 7.31 -12.48
C ALA A 118 15.01 8.57 -12.73
N LYS A 119 13.81 8.66 -12.13
CA LYS A 119 12.82 9.73 -12.36
C LYS A 119 12.28 10.33 -11.06
N PRO A 120 13.14 10.84 -10.15
CA PRO A 120 12.71 11.38 -8.85
C PRO A 120 11.82 12.63 -8.98
N GLU A 121 11.88 13.36 -10.09
CA GLU A 121 10.98 14.46 -10.40
C GLU A 121 9.52 13.99 -10.49
N ARG A 122 9.28 12.76 -10.96
CA ARG A 122 7.96 12.16 -11.03
C ARG A 122 7.61 11.41 -9.74
N TYR A 123 8.49 10.50 -9.33
CA TYR A 123 8.17 9.50 -8.30
C TYR A 123 8.66 9.86 -6.89
N GLY A 124 9.43 10.94 -6.75
CA GLY A 124 9.98 11.32 -5.46
C GLY A 124 11.20 10.51 -5.04
N ALA A 125 11.64 10.72 -3.81
CA ALA A 125 12.71 9.96 -3.20
C ALA A 125 12.14 8.61 -2.71
N ILE A 126 12.24 7.58 -3.54
CA ILE A 126 11.87 6.21 -3.17
C ILE A 126 12.98 5.61 -2.31
N GLU A 127 12.67 5.24 -1.07
CA GLU A 127 13.57 4.39 -0.28
C GLU A 127 13.49 2.95 -0.82
N THR A 128 14.63 2.27 -0.93
CA THR A 128 14.66 0.86 -1.30
C THR A 128 15.23 -0.01 -0.18
N THR A 129 14.43 -0.97 0.28
CA THR A 129 14.86 -2.06 1.15
C THR A 129 14.85 -3.38 0.38
N GLN A 130 15.21 -4.50 1.01
CA GLN A 130 15.22 -5.80 0.35
C GLN A 130 14.30 -6.79 1.06
N PHE A 131 13.50 -7.51 0.28
CA PHE A 131 12.67 -8.61 0.73
C PHE A 131 13.12 -9.93 0.08
N ALA A 132 13.55 -10.89 0.89
CA ALA A 132 13.99 -12.22 0.46
C ALA A 132 13.85 -13.24 1.61
N GLY A 133 14.16 -14.51 1.34
CA GLY A 133 14.02 -15.59 2.33
C GLY A 133 14.83 -15.43 3.62
N ASP A 134 15.82 -14.55 3.65
CA ASP A 134 16.61 -14.17 4.83
C ASP A 134 16.62 -12.65 5.10
N LYS A 135 15.83 -11.87 4.35
CA LYS A 135 15.81 -10.40 4.39
C LYS A 135 14.37 -9.94 4.62
N TYR A 136 14.05 -9.63 5.87
CA TYR A 136 12.70 -9.27 6.34
C TYR A 136 12.56 -7.87 6.97
N PRO A 137 13.64 -7.21 7.46
CA PRO A 137 13.55 -5.80 7.88
C PRO A 137 13.34 -4.87 6.67
N ILE A 138 12.09 -4.79 6.21
CA ILE A 138 11.67 -3.98 5.05
C ILE A 138 11.28 -2.54 5.42
N ALA A 139 11.08 -2.28 6.71
CA ALA A 139 10.89 -0.97 7.33
C ALA A 139 11.20 -1.08 8.85
N ALA A 140 11.28 0.05 9.55
CA ALA A 140 11.43 0.03 10.99
C ALA A 140 10.15 -0.51 11.68
N PRO A 141 10.25 -1.23 12.82
CA PRO A 141 9.07 -1.72 13.52
C PRO A 141 8.11 -0.59 13.92
N GLY A 142 6.83 -0.74 13.57
CA GLY A 142 5.79 0.24 13.89
C GLY A 142 5.89 1.57 13.12
N SER A 143 6.67 1.63 12.04
CA SER A 143 6.88 2.86 11.27
C SER A 143 6.02 2.97 10.01
N ALA A 144 5.34 1.91 9.59
CA ALA A 144 4.49 1.88 8.40
C ALA A 144 3.01 1.85 8.80
N ASP A 145 2.17 2.49 7.99
CA ASP A 145 0.71 2.58 8.18
C ASP A 145 -0.07 1.40 7.58
#